data_AF-A0A1U8JBU0-F1
#
_entry.id   AF-A0A1U8JBU0-F1
#
_cell.length_a   1.000
_cell.length_b   1.000
_cell.length_c   1.000
_cell.angle_alpha   90.00
_cell.angle_beta   90.00
_cell.angle_gamma   90.00
#
_symmetry.space_group_name_H-M   'P 1'
#
loop_
_entity.id
_entity.type
_entity.pdbx_description
1 polymer ?
#
loop_
_entity_poly.entity_id
_entity_poly.type
_entity_poly.pdbx_seq_one_letter_code
_entity_poly.pdbx_strand_id
1 'polypeptide(L)'
;MSDGIARSRLAEERKAWRKNHPHTDWEGGYFPLTINFSEDYPSKPPICKFPNGFFHPNVYPSGNVCLSILSERHGWRPSITVTQILVGIQDLLDQPNASDYAQTEGYRVYVSNPDLYRKRVQQQVLQYPPSL
;
A
#
# COMPACT_ATOMS: atom_id res chain seq x y z
N MET A 1 4.83 27.87 11.12
CA MET A 1 4.64 28.22 9.71
C MET A 1 5.75 27.56 8.89
N SER A 2 5.52 26.36 8.35
CA SER A 2 6.45 25.65 7.44
C SER A 2 5.70 24.72 6.46
N ASP A 3 4.37 24.86 6.38
CA ASP A 3 3.45 23.84 5.85
C ASP A 3 3.24 23.91 4.32
N GLY A 4 3.93 24.83 3.62
CA GLY A 4 3.61 25.19 2.23
C GLY A 4 4.28 24.35 1.14
N ILE A 5 5.58 24.08 1.25
CA ILE A 5 6.34 23.47 0.14
C ILE A 5 6.07 21.97 0.03
N ALA A 6 6.01 21.25 1.16
CA ALA A 6 5.78 19.81 1.19
C ALA A 6 4.36 19.45 0.71
N ARG A 7 3.33 20.20 1.16
CA ARG A 7 1.94 19.95 0.76
C ARG A 7 1.72 20.21 -0.74
N SER A 8 2.30 21.29 -1.28
CA SER A 8 2.21 21.59 -2.71
C SER A 8 2.88 20.53 -3.58
N ARG A 9 4.10 20.11 -3.22
CA ARG A 9 4.80 19.03 -3.95
C ARG A 9 4.03 17.72 -3.90
N LEU A 10 3.52 17.33 -2.72
CA LEU A 10 2.68 16.13 -2.57
C LEU A 10 1.39 16.23 -3.40
N ALA A 11 0.80 17.42 -3.53
CA ALA A 11 -0.37 17.63 -4.37
C ALA A 11 -0.05 17.45 -5.86
N GLU A 12 1.11 17.94 -6.32
CA GLU A 12 1.59 17.73 -7.69
C GLU A 12 1.92 16.26 -7.97
N GLU A 13 2.62 15.58 -7.07
CA GLU A 13 2.94 14.15 -7.18
C GLU A 13 1.66 13.30 -7.23
N ARG A 14 0.67 13.59 -6.37
CA ARG A 14 -0.66 12.95 -6.44
C ARG A 14 -1.37 13.23 -7.76
N LYS A 15 -1.32 14.48 -8.24
CA LYS A 15 -1.94 14.85 -9.52
C LYS A 15 -1.28 14.12 -10.69
N ALA A 16 0.05 13.96 -10.66
CA ALA A 16 0.79 13.22 -11.67
C ALA A 16 0.46 11.71 -11.61
N TRP A 17 0.48 11.11 -10.43
CA TRP A 17 0.15 9.69 -10.25
C TRP A 17 -1.27 9.35 -10.74
N ARG A 18 -2.26 10.21 -10.44
CA ARG A 18 -3.65 10.06 -10.91
C ARG A 18 -3.82 10.09 -12.43
N LYS A 19 -2.91 10.72 -13.18
CA LYS A 19 -2.99 10.70 -14.66
C LYS A 19 -2.79 9.30 -15.22
N ASN A 20 -1.97 8.49 -14.55
CA ASN A 20 -1.65 7.13 -14.96
C ASN A 20 -2.53 6.08 -14.26
N HIS A 21 -3.24 6.46 -13.20
CA HIS A 21 -4.13 5.60 -12.41
C HIS A 21 -5.52 6.27 -12.26
N PRO A 22 -6.29 6.38 -13.36
CA PRO A 22 -7.63 6.96 -13.28
C PRO A 22 -8.60 6.03 -12.54
N HIS A 23 -9.28 6.55 -11.52
CA HIS A 23 -10.42 5.91 -10.83
C HIS A 23 -10.12 4.55 -10.16
N THR A 24 -9.30 4.58 -9.11
CA THR A 24 -9.04 3.38 -8.28
C THR A 24 -10.12 3.21 -7.21
N ASP A 25 -10.43 1.96 -6.83
CA ASP A 25 -11.38 1.69 -5.74
C ASP A 25 -10.90 2.25 -4.37
N TRP A 26 -9.60 2.56 -4.28
CA TRP A 26 -8.89 3.08 -3.10
C TRP A 26 -8.91 4.61 -2.98
N GLU A 27 -9.47 5.32 -3.97
CA GLU A 27 -9.47 6.77 -4.02
C GLU A 27 -10.13 7.40 -2.78
N GLY A 28 -9.50 8.45 -2.23
CA GLY A 28 -9.99 9.21 -1.08
C GLY A 28 -9.52 8.68 0.28
N GLY A 29 -8.91 7.49 0.34
CA GLY A 29 -8.39 6.91 1.58
C GLY A 29 -6.99 7.41 1.96
N TYR A 30 -6.74 7.53 3.26
CA TYR A 30 -5.46 7.92 3.84
C TYR A 30 -4.98 6.83 4.81
N PHE A 31 -4.33 5.82 4.27
CA PHE A 31 -4.03 4.59 5.01
C PHE A 31 -2.77 4.75 5.87
N PRO A 32 -2.85 4.55 7.20
CA PRO A 32 -1.68 4.60 8.05
C PRO A 32 -0.77 3.40 7.74
N LEU A 33 0.53 3.68 7.61
CA LEU A 33 1.55 2.66 7.36
C LEU A 33 2.70 2.83 8.36
N THR A 34 3.02 1.76 9.08
CA THR A 34 4.21 1.70 9.93
C THR A 34 5.35 1.07 9.13
N ILE A 35 6.51 1.71 9.13
CA ILE A 35 7.74 1.18 8.53
C ILE A 35 8.76 0.96 9.65
N ASN A 36 9.12 -0.30 9.88
CA ASN A 36 10.06 -0.68 10.93
C ASN A 36 11.40 -1.13 10.31
N PHE A 37 12.45 -0.36 10.59
CA PHE A 37 13.82 -0.68 10.19
C PHE A 37 14.51 -1.45 11.32
N SER A 38 15.15 -2.58 11.00
CA SER A 38 16.00 -3.30 11.96
C SER A 38 17.43 -2.76 11.94
N GLU A 39 18.26 -3.23 12.88
CA GLU A 39 19.71 -2.93 12.92
C GLU A 39 20.45 -3.46 11.67
N ASP A 40 19.89 -4.45 10.97
CA ASP A 40 20.45 -5.02 9.75
C ASP A 40 20.14 -4.18 8.49
N TYR A 41 19.36 -3.10 8.59
CA TYR A 41 19.09 -2.21 7.47
C TYR A 41 20.38 -1.45 7.06
N PRO A 42 20.72 -1.33 5.75
CA PRO A 42 19.92 -1.68 4.57
C PRO A 42 20.21 -3.06 3.98
N SER A 43 21.00 -3.92 4.64
CA SER A 43 21.23 -5.30 4.16
C SER A 43 19.92 -6.11 4.13
N LYS A 44 19.02 -5.86 5.10
CA LYS A 44 17.64 -6.39 5.12
C LYS A 44 16.60 -5.30 4.84
N PRO A 45 15.45 -5.64 4.23
CA PRO A 45 14.35 -4.71 4.00
C PRO A 45 13.71 -4.29 5.33
N PRO A 46 13.09 -3.10 5.39
CA PRO A 46 12.20 -2.77 6.49
C PRO A 46 10.91 -3.59 6.42
N ILE A 47 10.25 -3.77 7.57
CA ILE A 47 8.92 -4.36 7.63
C ILE A 47 7.89 -3.25 7.51
N CYS A 48 7.03 -3.33 6.48
CA CYS A 48 5.92 -2.39 6.28
C CYS A 48 4.60 -3.01 6.74
N LYS A 49 3.82 -2.28 7.54
CA LYS A 49 2.57 -2.78 8.12
C LYS A 49 1.44 -1.76 8.03
N PHE A 50 0.30 -2.20 7.51
CA PHE A 50 -0.99 -1.56 7.75
C PHE A 50 -1.54 -1.96 9.14
N PRO A 51 -2.65 -1.35 9.61
CA PRO A 51 -3.35 -1.83 10.79
C PRO A 51 -3.77 -3.30 10.68
N ASN A 52 -3.89 -3.97 11.82
CA ASN A 52 -4.37 -5.36 11.86
C ASN A 52 -5.75 -5.47 11.21
N GLY A 53 -5.96 -6.52 10.41
CA GLY A 53 -7.22 -6.75 9.70
C GLY A 53 -7.41 -5.89 8.44
N PHE A 54 -6.39 -5.18 7.97
CA PHE A 54 -6.46 -4.46 6.70
C PHE A 54 -6.82 -5.41 5.54
N PHE A 55 -7.90 -5.09 4.84
CA PHE A 55 -8.44 -5.92 3.77
C PHE A 55 -7.68 -5.67 2.47
N HIS A 56 -6.83 -6.60 2.05
CA HIS A 56 -6.13 -6.56 0.76
C HIS A 56 -5.55 -7.95 0.43
N PRO A 57 -5.58 -8.43 -0.83
CA PRO A 57 -5.07 -9.76 -1.18
C PRO A 57 -3.62 -10.00 -0.76
N ASN A 58 -2.76 -8.98 -0.82
CA ASN A 58 -1.33 -9.05 -0.49
C ASN A 58 -0.96 -8.45 0.89
N VAL A 59 -1.92 -8.31 1.81
CA VAL A 59 -1.65 -7.88 3.19
C VAL A 59 -2.05 -8.98 4.16
N TYR A 60 -1.10 -9.49 4.95
CA TYR A 60 -1.39 -10.50 5.95
C TYR A 60 -2.40 -9.98 7.00
N PRO A 61 -3.15 -10.87 7.70
CA PRO A 61 -4.05 -10.44 8.78
C PRO A 61 -3.37 -9.59 9.87
N SER A 62 -2.06 -9.78 10.06
CA SER A 62 -1.21 -9.00 10.97
C SER A 62 -0.84 -7.60 10.46
N GLY A 63 -1.32 -7.21 9.28
CA GLY A 63 -1.02 -5.96 8.60
C GLY A 63 0.28 -5.97 7.78
N ASN A 64 1.14 -6.99 7.91
CA ASN A 64 2.38 -7.08 7.12
C ASN A 64 2.08 -7.06 5.62
N VAL A 65 2.79 -6.23 4.86
CA VAL A 65 2.66 -6.16 3.40
C VAL A 65 3.51 -7.24 2.75
N CYS A 66 2.92 -8.03 1.85
CA CYS A 66 3.64 -8.94 0.96
C CYS A 66 3.93 -8.23 -0.36
N LEU A 67 5.16 -7.76 -0.53
CA LEU A 67 5.64 -7.13 -1.76
C LEU A 67 7.06 -7.63 -2.04
N SER A 68 7.38 -7.94 -3.29
CA SER A 68 8.66 -8.58 -3.66
C SER A 68 9.88 -7.77 -3.24
N ILE A 69 9.83 -6.43 -3.36
CA ILE A 69 10.89 -5.53 -2.92
C ILE A 69 11.05 -5.49 -1.39
N LEU A 70 10.07 -5.96 -0.61
CA LEU A 70 10.17 -6.09 0.85
C LEU A 70 10.63 -7.49 1.29
N SER A 71 11.07 -8.33 0.35
CA SER A 71 11.56 -9.68 0.64
C SER A 71 13.06 -9.81 0.38
N GLU A 72 13.78 -10.25 1.41
CA GLU A 72 15.22 -10.56 1.36
C GLU A 72 15.57 -11.55 0.24
N ARG A 73 14.68 -12.49 -0.06
CA ARG A 73 14.95 -13.58 -1.01
C ARG A 73 14.56 -13.28 -2.45
N HIS A 74 13.81 -12.19 -2.69
CA HIS A 74 13.20 -11.96 -4.01
C HIS A 74 13.67 -10.66 -4.63
N GLY A 75 13.31 -9.52 -4.04
CA GLY A 75 13.47 -8.22 -4.70
C GLY A 75 14.21 -7.17 -3.88
N TRP A 76 14.52 -7.43 -2.60
CA TRP A 76 15.20 -6.42 -1.79
C TRP A 76 16.61 -6.15 -2.31
N ARG A 77 16.94 -4.86 -2.40
CA ARG A 77 18.29 -4.37 -2.67
C ARG A 77 18.54 -3.18 -1.73
N PRO A 78 19.73 -3.06 -1.12
CA PRO A 78 20.05 -1.93 -0.24
C PRO A 78 19.88 -0.54 -0.86
N SER A 79 19.87 -0.45 -2.20
CA SER A 79 19.65 0.78 -2.95
C SER A 79 18.18 1.21 -3.06
N ILE A 80 17.22 0.38 -2.61
CA ILE A 80 15.80 0.69 -2.68
C ILE A 80 15.46 1.73 -1.62
N THR A 81 14.86 2.83 -2.05
CA THR A 81 14.53 3.97 -1.19
C THR A 81 13.15 3.82 -0.54
N VAL A 82 12.92 4.56 0.56
CA VAL A 82 11.60 4.64 1.20
C VAL A 82 10.54 5.13 0.21
N THR A 83 10.86 6.06 -0.68
CA THR A 83 9.95 6.51 -1.74
C THR A 83 9.55 5.38 -2.67
N GLN A 84 10.51 4.55 -3.10
CA GLN A 84 10.21 3.39 -3.97
C GLN A 84 9.36 2.35 -3.24
N ILE A 85 9.58 2.15 -1.94
CA ILE A 85 8.73 1.28 -1.11
C ILE A 85 7.30 1.82 -1.08
N LEU A 86 7.13 3.10 -0.75
CA LEU A 86 5.80 3.72 -0.64
C LEU A 86 5.04 3.71 -1.96
N VAL A 87 5.71 4.04 -3.08
CA VAL A 87 5.12 3.96 -4.42
C VAL A 87 4.77 2.51 -4.76
N GLY A 88 5.65 1.56 -4.50
CA GLY A 88 5.38 0.14 -4.75
C GLY A 88 4.20 -0.40 -3.93
N ILE A 89 4.03 0.04 -2.69
CA ILE A 89 2.85 -0.31 -1.87
C ILE A 89 1.59 0.34 -2.42
N GLN A 90 1.67 1.61 -2.85
CA GLN A 90 0.54 2.32 -3.45
C GLN A 90 0.07 1.65 -4.74
N ASP A 91 1.00 1.26 -5.62
CA ASP A 91 0.70 0.54 -6.86
C ASP A 91 0.14 -0.86 -6.55
N LEU A 92 0.65 -1.54 -5.51
CA LEU A 92 0.14 -2.85 -5.07
C LEU A 92 -1.32 -2.80 -4.61
N LEU A 93 -1.77 -1.69 -4.00
CA LEU A 93 -3.17 -1.53 -3.60
C LEU A 93 -4.10 -1.58 -4.82
N ASP A 94 -3.73 -0.87 -5.89
CA ASP A 94 -4.52 -0.80 -7.12
C ASP A 94 -4.38 -2.06 -8.00
N GLN A 95 -3.20 -2.68 -7.97
CA GLN A 95 -2.86 -3.85 -8.79
C GLN A 95 -2.39 -5.02 -7.90
N PRO A 96 -3.32 -5.71 -7.21
CA PRO A 96 -2.97 -6.85 -6.37
C PRO A 96 -2.27 -7.95 -7.15
N ASN A 97 -1.21 -8.53 -6.59
CA ASN A 97 -0.59 -9.72 -7.15
C ASN A 97 -1.36 -10.98 -6.73
N ALA A 98 -2.27 -11.42 -7.59
CA ALA A 98 -3.10 -12.60 -7.35
C ALA A 98 -2.29 -13.92 -7.25
N SER A 99 -1.09 -14.00 -7.82
CA SER A 99 -0.26 -15.21 -7.79
C SER A 99 0.47 -15.45 -6.47
N ASP A 100 0.63 -14.39 -5.65
CA ASP A 100 1.33 -14.43 -4.37
C ASP A 100 0.52 -13.70 -3.28
N TYR A 101 -0.67 -14.22 -3.01
CA TYR A 101 -1.58 -13.62 -2.04
C TYR A 101 -1.18 -13.94 -0.59
N ALA A 102 -1.32 -12.95 0.29
CA ALA A 102 -1.09 -13.06 1.73
C ALA A 102 -2.39 -13.27 2.52
N GLN A 103 -3.54 -12.92 1.93
CA GLN A 103 -4.86 -12.99 2.55
C GLN A 103 -5.82 -13.80 1.68
N THR A 104 -6.18 -15.00 2.15
CA THR A 104 -7.08 -15.91 1.42
C THR A 104 -8.45 -15.29 1.13
N GLU A 105 -9.04 -14.58 2.11
CA GLU A 105 -10.34 -13.93 1.93
C GLU A 105 -10.26 -12.79 0.92
N GLY A 106 -9.28 -11.89 1.08
CA GLY A 106 -9.03 -10.79 0.14
C GLY A 106 -8.85 -11.30 -1.29
N TYR A 107 -8.01 -12.31 -1.48
CA TYR A 107 -7.81 -12.96 -2.78
C TYR A 107 -9.09 -13.57 -3.34
N ARG A 108 -9.82 -14.37 -2.56
CA ARG A 108 -11.06 -15.01 -3.02
C ARG A 108 -12.07 -13.97 -3.48
N VAL A 109 -12.30 -12.93 -2.68
CA VAL A 109 -13.26 -11.86 -3.02
C VAL A 109 -12.80 -11.10 -4.27
N TYR A 110 -11.51 -10.76 -4.35
CA TYR A 110 -10.93 -10.08 -5.52
C TYR A 110 -11.14 -10.87 -6.82
N VAL A 111 -10.88 -12.18 -6.82
CA VAL A 111 -10.97 -13.01 -8.04
C VAL A 111 -12.41 -13.38 -8.39
N SER A 112 -13.25 -13.71 -7.40
CA SER A 112 -14.58 -14.30 -7.63
C SER A 112 -15.73 -13.30 -7.61
N ASN A 113 -15.57 -12.14 -6.98
CA ASN A 113 -16.66 -11.17 -6.83
C ASN A 113 -16.13 -9.71 -6.81
N PRO A 114 -15.82 -9.14 -8.00
CA PRO A 114 -15.27 -7.78 -8.11
C PRO A 114 -16.16 -6.69 -7.48
N ASP A 115 -17.49 -6.84 -7.55
CA ASP A 115 -18.42 -5.88 -6.95
C ASP A 115 -18.36 -5.89 -5.42
N LEU A 116 -18.25 -7.08 -4.82
CA LEU A 116 -18.05 -7.20 -3.37
C LEU A 116 -16.67 -6.69 -2.96
N TYR A 117 -15.63 -6.96 -3.75
CA TYR A 117 -14.29 -6.42 -3.52
C TYR A 117 -14.34 -4.90 -3.45
N ARG A 118 -14.88 -4.25 -4.49
CA ARG A 118 -15.06 -2.79 -4.56
C ARG A 118 -15.81 -2.27 -3.34
N LYS A 119 -16.95 -2.88 -2.97
CA LYS A 119 -17.74 -2.45 -1.80
C LYS A 119 -16.93 -2.51 -0.50
N ARG A 120 -16.13 -3.57 -0.30
CA ARG A 120 -15.28 -3.69 0.90
C ARG A 120 -14.13 -2.70 0.91
N VAL A 121 -13.50 -2.45 -0.24
CA VAL A 121 -12.47 -1.41 -0.35
C VAL A 121 -13.08 -0.03 -0.03
N GLN A 122 -14.26 0.30 -0.58
CA GLN A 122 -14.96 1.55 -0.27
C GLN A 122 -15.30 1.67 1.22
N GLN A 123 -15.77 0.59 1.85
CA GLN A 123 -15.99 0.58 3.30
C GLN A 123 -14.69 0.83 4.10
N GLN A 124 -13.57 0.28 3.62
CA GLN A 124 -12.26 0.50 4.24
C GLN A 124 -11.77 1.94 4.04
N VAL A 125 -11.94 2.53 2.84
CA VAL A 125 -11.63 3.94 2.57
C VAL A 125 -12.34 4.86 3.58
N LEU A 126 -13.61 4.60 3.86
CA LEU A 126 -14.40 5.38 4.83
C LEU A 126 -13.87 5.31 6.27
N GLN A 127 -13.12 4.26 6.63
CA GLN A 127 -12.48 4.13 7.95
C GLN A 127 -11.22 5.00 8.06
N TYR A 128 -10.64 5.42 6.94
CA TYR A 128 -9.40 6.16 6.86
C TYR A 128 -9.57 7.47 6.09
N PRO A 129 -10.37 8.42 6.61
CA PRO A 129 -10.59 9.71 5.95
C PRO A 129 -9.30 10.54 5.91
N PRO A 130 -9.23 11.55 5.02
CA PRO A 130 -8.13 12.51 4.99
C PRO A 130 -7.84 13.10 6.37
N SER A 131 -6.57 13.13 6.75
CA SER A 131 -6.10 13.88 7.92
C SER A 131 -6.28 15.37 7.61
N LEU A 132 -7.18 16.04 8.32
CA LEU A 132 -7.41 17.49 8.23
C LEU A 132 -6.11 18.28 8.50
#